data_AF-A0A971ZR25-F1
#
_entry.id   AF-A0A971ZR25-F1
#
_cell.length_a   1.000
_cell.length_b   1.000
_cell.length_c   1.000
_cell.angle_alpha   90.00
_cell.angle_beta   90.00
_cell.angle_gamma   90.00
#
_symmetry.space_group_name_H-M   'P 1'
#
loop_
_entity.id
_entity.type
_entity.pdbx_description
1 polymer ?
#
loop_
_entity_poly.entity_id
_entity_poly.type
_entity_poly.pdbx_seq_one_letter_code
_entity_poly.pdbx_strand_id
1 'polypeptide(L)'
;MSQRSTALIIGLWSLILVTGCHLRPYWLRSPQADLPPEAFAGPPTLENVIYTVNANTQRVQRLQTENATLRVEGIPALRANLAYEQPRSFRLLAQLSQFTGRELDIGSNDDLFWFWVRRDSQPSVYFARHTDFANCPARELIPIEPNRLVDTLGLVYLDPADSHSGPVAREPNLLEITSRIPSPRGDLTRVLLVDAKYGWAAQQHWYDANGQLLLSARSGRHRFYREEAVTMPHHIEVALLPGQPAQMAFDLDVTSFAINRLTGDTAQLWTMPQIEGYPAVDIAAPQFRPPVAGPLPGAGGTSPVLVPGTAPYGPSGYGILESPRTARLTNYRGYGTPARGPTY
;
A
#
# COMPACT_ATOMS: atom_id res chain seq x y z
N MET A 1 41.51 -55.22 39.99
CA MET A 1 40.46 -54.23 39.68
C MET A 1 41.11 -52.87 39.57
N SER A 2 40.64 -51.99 38.67
CA SER A 2 41.13 -50.63 38.41
C SER A 2 42.31 -50.47 37.43
N GLN A 3 42.05 -50.64 36.12
CA GLN A 3 42.84 -49.96 35.07
C GLN A 3 42.27 -50.07 33.64
N ARG A 4 41.09 -50.68 33.44
CA ARG A 4 40.45 -50.80 32.11
C ARG A 4 39.24 -49.88 31.90
N SER A 5 38.81 -49.16 32.93
CA SER A 5 37.61 -48.29 32.87
C SER A 5 37.92 -46.81 32.65
N THR A 6 39.17 -46.37 32.79
CA THR A 6 39.57 -44.96 32.61
C THR A 6 39.94 -44.60 31.17
N ALA A 7 40.36 -45.56 30.34
CA ALA A 7 40.75 -45.29 28.95
C ALA A 7 39.54 -45.05 28.02
N LEU A 8 38.37 -45.60 28.35
CA LEU A 8 37.15 -45.44 27.55
C LEU A 8 36.43 -44.10 27.78
N ILE A 9 36.70 -43.44 28.92
CA ILE A 9 36.09 -42.15 29.24
C ILE A 9 36.85 -41.01 28.54
N ILE A 10 38.18 -41.11 28.40
CA ILE A 10 38.97 -40.04 27.76
C ILE A 10 38.77 -40.01 26.23
N GLY A 11 38.52 -41.17 25.60
CA GLY A 11 38.18 -41.25 24.16
C GLY A 11 36.79 -40.69 23.81
N LEU A 12 35.83 -40.74 24.74
CA LEU A 12 34.48 -40.24 24.50
C LEU A 12 34.36 -38.72 24.69
N TRP A 13 35.23 -38.11 25.51
CA TRP A 13 35.29 -36.66 25.70
C TRP A 13 36.04 -35.92 24.58
N SER A 14 36.96 -36.59 23.88
CA SER A 14 37.71 -36.00 22.76
C SER A 14 36.91 -35.99 21.44
N LEU A 15 35.84 -36.78 21.32
CA LEU A 15 34.95 -36.77 20.15
C LEU A 15 33.90 -35.64 20.18
N ILE A 16 33.67 -35.00 21.32
CA ILE A 16 32.65 -33.94 21.50
C ILE A 16 33.22 -32.53 21.23
N LEU A 17 34.55 -32.38 21.15
CA LEU A 17 35.20 -31.08 20.95
C LEU A 17 35.54 -30.75 19.48
N VAL A 18 35.13 -31.59 18.51
CA VAL A 18 35.36 -31.35 17.06
C VAL A 18 34.07 -31.00 16.30
N THR A 19 32.89 -31.02 16.92
CA THR A 19 31.69 -30.42 16.34
C THR A 19 31.70 -28.91 16.56
N GLY A 20 32.48 -28.22 15.72
CA GLY A 20 32.49 -26.76 15.62
C GLY A 20 31.07 -26.23 15.39
N CYS A 21 30.68 -25.28 16.25
CA CYS A 21 29.40 -24.60 16.27
C CYS A 21 29.05 -23.93 14.93
N HIS A 22 28.13 -24.52 14.15
CA HIS A 22 27.35 -23.81 13.12
C HIS A 22 25.83 -23.88 13.34
N LEU A 23 25.39 -24.29 14.53
CA LEU A 23 24.00 -24.18 14.93
C LEU A 23 23.78 -22.81 15.58
N ARG A 24 23.68 -21.76 14.76
CA ARG A 24 22.99 -20.55 15.23
C ARG A 24 21.54 -20.95 15.44
N PRO A 25 21.01 -20.92 16.67
CA PRO A 25 19.63 -21.29 16.87
C PRO A 25 18.72 -20.33 16.10
N TYR A 26 17.69 -20.90 15.49
CA TYR A 26 16.72 -20.21 14.63
C TYR A 26 16.04 -19.02 15.31
N TRP A 27 16.01 -18.97 16.64
CA TRP A 27 15.47 -17.84 17.43
C TRP A 27 16.46 -16.67 17.63
N LEU A 28 17.76 -16.83 17.35
CA LEU A 28 18.76 -15.74 17.38
C LEU A 28 19.01 -15.12 16.00
N ARG A 29 18.29 -15.57 14.96
CA ARG A 29 18.23 -14.86 13.68
C ARG A 29 17.26 -13.70 13.89
N SER A 30 17.77 -12.54 14.31
CA SER A 30 17.05 -11.29 14.04
C SER A 30 16.66 -11.35 12.56
N PRO A 31 15.37 -11.17 12.20
CA PRO A 31 15.01 -10.93 10.81
C PRO A 31 15.54 -9.53 10.50
N GLN A 32 16.85 -9.43 10.30
CA GLN A 32 17.39 -8.41 9.45
C GLN A 32 16.71 -8.72 8.13
N ALA A 33 15.64 -7.97 7.83
CA ALA A 33 14.92 -8.08 6.58
C ALA A 33 16.01 -8.09 5.52
N ASP A 34 16.16 -9.21 4.82
CA ASP A 34 17.15 -9.31 3.77
C ASP A 34 16.83 -8.15 2.83
N LEU A 35 17.73 -7.17 2.72
CA LEU A 35 17.48 -6.05 1.83
C LEU A 35 17.42 -6.63 0.40
N PRO A 36 16.48 -6.18 -0.44
CA PRO A 36 16.49 -6.61 -1.83
C PRO A 36 17.79 -6.13 -2.49
N PRO A 37 18.23 -6.80 -3.57
CA PRO A 37 19.34 -6.30 -4.35
C PRO A 37 19.06 -4.87 -4.84
N GLU A 38 20.11 -4.06 -4.99
CA GLU A 38 19.97 -2.74 -5.61
C GLU A 38 19.44 -2.91 -7.04
N ALA A 39 18.38 -2.18 -7.35
CA ALA A 39 17.70 -2.32 -8.64
C ALA A 39 18.44 -1.59 -9.77
N PHE A 40 19.26 -0.60 -9.43
CA PHE A 40 19.87 0.30 -10.40
C PHE A 40 21.36 0.48 -10.11
N ALA A 41 22.20 0.35 -11.14
CA ALA A 41 23.66 0.56 -11.04
C ALA A 41 24.09 2.04 -11.17
N GLY A 42 23.12 2.96 -11.29
CA GLY A 42 23.30 4.39 -11.52
C GLY A 42 21.93 5.06 -11.72
N PRO A 43 21.87 6.34 -12.12
CA PRO A 43 20.60 7.03 -12.41
C PRO A 43 19.80 6.24 -13.46
N PRO A 44 18.60 5.72 -13.14
CA PRO A 44 17.88 4.85 -14.05
C PRO A 44 17.16 5.64 -15.15
N THR A 45 16.97 5.01 -16.30
CA THR A 45 16.07 5.48 -17.36
C THR A 45 14.61 5.18 -16.99
N LEU A 46 13.66 5.81 -17.68
CA LEU A 46 12.23 5.50 -17.54
C LEU A 46 11.93 4.02 -17.79
N GLU A 47 12.52 3.47 -18.86
CA GLU A 47 12.39 2.06 -19.20
C GLU A 47 12.91 1.14 -18.09
N ASN A 48 14.05 1.46 -17.49
CA ASN A 48 14.59 0.68 -16.37
C ASN A 48 13.65 0.71 -15.15
N VAL A 49 13.06 1.87 -14.84
CA VAL A 49 12.10 1.97 -13.72
C VAL A 49 10.83 1.17 -14.02
N ILE A 50 10.28 1.31 -15.23
CA ILE A 50 9.10 0.54 -15.68
C ILE A 50 9.36 -0.96 -15.59
N TYR A 51 10.49 -1.43 -16.14
CA TYR A 51 10.87 -2.83 -16.10
C TYR A 51 10.99 -3.34 -14.66
N THR A 52 11.68 -2.62 -13.78
CA THR A 52 11.88 -3.03 -12.38
C THR A 52 10.56 -3.11 -11.61
N VAL A 53 9.70 -2.08 -11.73
CA VAL A 53 8.39 -2.05 -11.05
C VAL A 53 7.51 -3.19 -11.57
N ASN A 54 7.42 -3.35 -12.89
CA ASN A 54 6.63 -4.42 -13.49
C ASN A 54 7.16 -5.81 -13.14
N ALA A 55 8.48 -6.01 -13.08
CA ALA A 55 9.08 -7.29 -12.73
C ALA A 55 8.75 -7.71 -11.29
N ASN A 56 8.63 -6.77 -10.35
CA ASN A 56 8.15 -7.07 -8.99
C ASN A 56 6.70 -7.57 -9.03
N THR A 57 5.82 -6.86 -9.74
CA THR A 57 4.40 -7.18 -9.86
C THR A 57 4.15 -8.51 -10.58
N GLN A 58 4.84 -8.76 -11.69
CA GLN A 58 4.66 -9.97 -12.51
C GLN A 58 5.06 -11.27 -11.81
N ARG A 59 5.95 -11.19 -10.80
CA ARG A 59 6.31 -12.34 -9.96
C ARG A 59 5.19 -12.73 -8.97
N VAL A 60 4.18 -11.89 -8.80
CA VAL A 60 3.04 -12.13 -7.90
C VAL A 60 1.79 -12.45 -8.72
N GLN A 61 1.53 -13.74 -8.91
CA GLN A 61 0.32 -14.25 -9.56
C GLN A 61 -0.84 -14.37 -8.58
N ARG A 62 -0.52 -14.76 -7.33
CA ARG A 62 -1.46 -14.90 -6.22
C ARG A 62 -0.86 -14.29 -4.97
N LEU A 63 -1.69 -13.69 -4.13
CA LEU A 63 -1.27 -13.10 -2.87
C LEU A 63 -2.36 -13.31 -1.82
N GLN A 64 -1.99 -13.72 -0.62
CA GLN A 64 -2.93 -13.80 0.49
C GLN A 64 -2.31 -13.35 1.81
N THR A 65 -3.12 -12.76 2.67
CA THR A 65 -2.82 -12.59 4.09
C THR A 65 -4.07 -12.82 4.93
N GLU A 66 -3.92 -13.56 6.02
CA GLU A 66 -5.00 -13.89 6.97
C GLU A 66 -4.83 -13.15 8.32
N ASN A 67 -3.79 -12.32 8.43
CA ASN A 67 -3.38 -11.63 9.66
C ASN A 67 -2.98 -10.19 9.34
N ALA A 68 -3.91 -9.43 8.77
CA ALA A 68 -3.79 -7.99 8.63
C ALA A 68 -4.64 -7.26 9.69
N THR A 69 -4.27 -6.01 9.98
CA THR A 69 -5.04 -5.10 10.81
C THR A 69 -5.45 -3.91 9.97
N LEU A 70 -6.75 -3.70 9.81
CA LEU A 70 -7.32 -2.54 9.15
C LEU A 70 -7.73 -1.52 10.20
N ARG A 71 -7.26 -0.29 10.07
CA ARG A 71 -7.66 0.85 10.92
C ARG A 71 -8.38 1.86 10.07
N VAL A 72 -9.52 2.32 10.57
CA VAL A 72 -10.33 3.38 9.98
C VAL A 72 -10.65 4.33 11.13
N GLU A 73 -10.61 5.64 10.88
CA GLU A 73 -10.93 6.63 11.90
C GLU A 73 -12.33 6.39 12.48
N GLY A 74 -12.47 6.47 13.80
CA GLY A 74 -13.75 6.26 14.50
C GLY A 74 -14.20 4.80 14.64
N ILE A 75 -13.48 3.83 14.05
CA ILE A 75 -13.81 2.40 14.14
C ILE A 75 -12.68 1.68 14.89
N PRO A 76 -13.00 0.76 15.84
CA PRO A 76 -11.97 -0.08 16.46
C PRO A 76 -11.19 -0.87 15.40
N ALA A 77 -9.90 -1.12 15.65
CA ALA A 77 -9.07 -1.87 14.73
C ALA A 77 -9.70 -3.22 14.35
N LEU A 78 -9.82 -3.46 13.05
CA LEU A 78 -10.44 -4.65 12.49
C LEU A 78 -9.37 -5.65 12.10
N ARG A 79 -9.62 -6.94 12.37
CA ARG A 79 -8.84 -8.01 11.74
C ARG A 79 -9.25 -8.09 10.28
N ALA A 80 -8.28 -8.05 9.38
CA ALA A 80 -8.49 -8.11 7.95
C ALA A 80 -7.80 -9.32 7.31
N ASN A 81 -8.51 -9.91 6.34
CA ASN A 81 -7.99 -10.90 5.42
C ASN A 81 -8.02 -10.31 4.02
N LEU A 82 -6.94 -10.49 3.27
CA LEU A 82 -6.82 -10.03 1.90
C LEU A 82 -6.39 -11.19 1.02
N ALA A 83 -7.04 -11.32 -0.14
CA ALA A 83 -6.66 -12.27 -1.17
C ALA A 83 -6.66 -11.56 -2.53
N TYR A 84 -5.71 -11.92 -3.38
CA TYR A 84 -5.57 -11.43 -4.74
C TYR A 84 -5.12 -12.55 -5.68
N GLU A 85 -5.67 -12.58 -6.88
CA GLU A 85 -5.23 -13.41 -7.99
C GLU A 85 -5.33 -12.61 -9.29
N GLN A 86 -4.21 -12.58 -10.04
CA GLN A 86 -4.13 -11.89 -11.32
C GLN A 86 -5.16 -12.49 -12.30
N PRO A 87 -5.85 -11.70 -13.15
CA PRO A 87 -5.68 -10.26 -13.35
C PRO A 87 -6.49 -9.36 -12.42
N ARG A 88 -7.61 -9.83 -11.88
CA ARG A 88 -8.57 -8.91 -11.22
C ARG A 88 -9.31 -9.49 -10.02
N SER A 89 -9.05 -10.74 -9.65
CA SER A 89 -9.67 -11.33 -8.47
C SER A 89 -9.06 -10.70 -7.23
N PHE A 90 -9.89 -10.08 -6.42
CA PHE A 90 -9.47 -9.39 -5.21
C PHE A 90 -10.54 -9.55 -4.14
N ARG A 91 -10.13 -9.71 -2.89
CA ARG A 91 -11.03 -9.62 -1.75
C ARG A 91 -10.32 -9.05 -0.54
N LEU A 92 -10.97 -8.09 0.11
CA LEU A 92 -10.64 -7.56 1.42
C LEU A 92 -11.84 -7.76 2.35
N LEU A 93 -11.66 -8.62 3.35
CA LEU A 93 -12.64 -8.89 4.40
C LEU A 93 -12.13 -8.32 5.71
N ALA A 94 -12.93 -7.53 6.41
CA ALA A 94 -12.58 -7.05 7.74
C ALA A 94 -13.68 -7.32 8.78
N GLN A 95 -13.27 -7.68 9.99
CA GLN A 95 -14.14 -8.05 11.11
C GLN A 95 -13.56 -7.60 12.45
N LEU A 96 -14.42 -7.26 13.40
CA LEU A 96 -14.00 -6.87 14.75
C LEU A 96 -13.38 -8.04 15.53
N SER A 97 -13.97 -9.23 15.39
CA SER A 97 -13.49 -10.47 15.99
C SER A 97 -14.04 -11.65 15.21
N GLN A 98 -13.58 -12.88 15.52
CA GLN A 98 -14.15 -14.10 14.94
C GLN A 98 -15.62 -14.33 15.32
N PHE A 99 -16.13 -13.66 16.35
CA PHE A 99 -17.47 -13.88 16.91
C PHE A 99 -18.48 -12.77 16.57
N THR A 100 -18.01 -11.55 16.31
CA THR A 100 -18.87 -10.37 16.14
C THR A 100 -19.35 -10.14 14.71
N GLY A 101 -18.88 -10.96 13.75
CA GLY A 101 -19.28 -10.90 12.34
C GLY A 101 -18.47 -9.90 11.50
N ARG A 102 -18.67 -9.96 10.19
CA ARG A 102 -18.01 -9.08 9.21
C ARG A 102 -18.46 -7.63 9.40
N GLU A 103 -17.55 -6.69 9.20
CA GLU A 103 -17.84 -5.24 9.15
C GLU A 103 -17.66 -4.67 7.74
N LEU A 104 -16.81 -5.28 6.93
CA LEU A 104 -16.47 -4.85 5.58
C LEU A 104 -16.20 -6.07 4.68
N ASP A 105 -16.71 -6.03 3.45
CA ASP A 105 -16.41 -7.00 2.38
C ASP A 105 -16.31 -6.23 1.06
N ILE A 106 -15.08 -6.05 0.58
CA ILE A 106 -14.79 -5.47 -0.73
C ILE A 106 -14.22 -6.59 -1.59
N GLY A 107 -14.66 -6.71 -2.83
CA GLY A 107 -14.08 -7.69 -3.72
C GLY A 107 -14.35 -7.46 -5.20
N SER A 108 -13.71 -8.29 -6.00
CA SER A 108 -13.75 -8.26 -7.45
C SER A 108 -13.45 -9.65 -7.98
N ASN A 109 -14.04 -9.97 -9.12
CA ASN A 109 -13.75 -11.15 -9.91
C ASN A 109 -13.72 -10.78 -11.40
N ASP A 110 -13.76 -11.77 -12.30
CA ASP A 110 -13.68 -11.51 -13.74
C ASP A 110 -14.87 -10.68 -14.28
N ASP A 111 -16.04 -10.79 -13.67
CA ASP A 111 -17.28 -10.20 -14.18
C ASP A 111 -17.64 -8.87 -13.51
N LEU A 112 -17.49 -8.80 -12.18
CA LEU A 112 -17.99 -7.69 -11.36
C LEU A 112 -17.08 -7.41 -10.16
N PHE A 113 -17.29 -6.24 -9.58
CA PHE A 113 -16.81 -5.90 -8.24
C PHE A 113 -17.98 -5.60 -7.31
N TRP A 114 -17.73 -5.71 -6.01
CA TRP A 114 -18.69 -5.41 -4.97
C TRP A 114 -18.03 -4.69 -3.79
N PHE A 115 -18.85 -4.00 -3.02
CA PHE A 115 -18.49 -3.52 -1.70
C PHE A 115 -19.70 -3.56 -0.78
N TRP A 116 -19.42 -3.88 0.47
CA TRP A 116 -20.40 -3.93 1.54
C TRP A 116 -19.77 -3.43 2.83
N VAL A 117 -20.54 -2.62 3.57
CA VAL A 117 -20.17 -2.10 4.88
C VAL A 117 -21.37 -2.29 5.81
N ARG A 118 -21.13 -2.88 6.98
CA ARG A 118 -22.22 -3.23 7.91
C ARG A 118 -23.02 -2.02 8.40
N ARG A 119 -22.36 -0.89 8.59
CA ARG A 119 -22.96 0.33 9.16
C ARG A 119 -23.21 1.40 8.10
N ASP A 120 -23.52 0.98 6.88
CA ASP A 120 -23.96 1.93 5.86
C ASP A 120 -25.35 2.48 6.21
N SER A 121 -25.56 3.75 5.88
CA SER A 121 -26.85 4.44 6.03
C SER A 121 -27.95 3.81 5.17
N GLN A 122 -27.57 3.17 4.06
CA GLN A 122 -28.44 2.39 3.20
C GLN A 122 -27.92 0.94 3.16
N PRO A 123 -28.47 0.02 3.95
CA PRO A 123 -27.95 -1.35 4.02
C PRO A 123 -28.11 -2.04 2.66
N SER A 124 -27.01 -2.18 1.91
CA SER A 124 -26.96 -2.84 0.61
C SER A 124 -25.61 -3.48 0.36
N VAL A 125 -25.59 -4.54 -0.46
CA VAL A 125 -24.36 -5.00 -1.13
C VAL A 125 -24.34 -4.34 -2.50
N TYR A 126 -23.46 -3.36 -2.68
CA TYR A 126 -23.37 -2.65 -3.94
C TYR A 126 -22.43 -3.40 -4.89
N PHE A 127 -22.79 -3.48 -6.16
CA PHE A 127 -21.96 -4.13 -7.18
C PHE A 127 -22.12 -3.45 -8.54
N ALA A 128 -21.13 -3.65 -9.41
CA ALA A 128 -21.25 -3.32 -10.83
C ALA A 128 -20.37 -4.26 -11.66
N ARG A 129 -20.82 -4.53 -12.89
CA ARG A 129 -19.96 -5.18 -13.90
C ARG A 129 -18.86 -4.22 -14.32
N HIS A 130 -17.65 -4.75 -14.54
CA HIS A 130 -16.52 -3.93 -15.00
C HIS A 130 -16.82 -3.20 -16.31
N THR A 131 -17.53 -3.84 -17.23
CA THR A 131 -17.91 -3.29 -18.54
C THR A 131 -18.88 -2.12 -18.44
N ASP A 132 -19.76 -2.13 -17.44
CA ASP A 132 -20.88 -1.20 -17.34
C ASP A 132 -20.50 0.00 -16.45
N PHE A 133 -19.53 -0.20 -15.57
CA PHE A 133 -19.09 0.81 -14.62
C PHE A 133 -18.41 2.02 -15.27
N ALA A 134 -17.69 1.81 -16.39
CA ALA A 134 -16.88 2.84 -17.03
C ALA A 134 -17.67 4.14 -17.33
N ASN A 135 -18.94 4.00 -17.71
CA ASN A 135 -19.82 5.09 -18.12
C ASN A 135 -20.93 5.42 -17.09
N CYS A 136 -20.95 4.78 -15.92
CA CYS A 136 -22.08 4.94 -15.00
C CYS A 136 -21.97 6.20 -14.12
N PRO A 137 -23.10 6.75 -13.63
CA PRO A 137 -23.12 7.87 -12.70
C PRO A 137 -22.43 7.60 -11.36
N ALA A 138 -22.39 6.34 -10.90
CA ALA A 138 -21.82 5.97 -9.60
C ALA A 138 -20.30 6.22 -9.46
N ARG A 139 -19.60 6.55 -10.56
CA ARG A 139 -18.19 6.95 -10.52
C ARG A 139 -17.92 8.27 -9.80
N GLU A 140 -18.95 9.07 -9.51
CA GLU A 140 -18.82 10.20 -8.58
C GLU A 140 -18.58 9.73 -7.12
N LEU A 141 -19.12 8.57 -6.75
CA LEU A 141 -18.94 7.99 -5.42
C LEU A 141 -17.72 7.06 -5.35
N ILE A 142 -17.42 6.37 -6.46
CA ILE A 142 -16.35 5.38 -6.55
C ILE A 142 -15.46 5.80 -7.73
N PRO A 143 -14.49 6.69 -7.52
CA PRO A 143 -13.68 7.20 -8.63
C PRO A 143 -12.79 6.12 -9.25
N ILE A 144 -12.43 5.12 -8.45
CA ILE A 144 -11.44 4.09 -8.74
C ILE A 144 -12.03 2.71 -8.38
N GLU A 145 -11.93 1.77 -9.31
CA GLU A 145 -12.42 0.40 -9.13
C GLU A 145 -11.67 -0.34 -8.01
N PRO A 146 -12.32 -1.25 -7.26
CA PRO A 146 -11.68 -1.97 -6.16
C PRO A 146 -10.43 -2.77 -6.54
N ASN A 147 -10.38 -3.35 -7.74
CA ASN A 147 -9.19 -4.07 -8.21
C ASN A 147 -7.94 -3.15 -8.30
N ARG A 148 -8.10 -1.83 -8.45
CA ARG A 148 -7.00 -0.86 -8.40
C ARG A 148 -6.45 -0.65 -6.99
N LEU A 149 -7.16 -1.07 -5.94
CA LEU A 149 -6.61 -1.07 -4.59
C LEU A 149 -5.41 -2.03 -4.47
N VAL A 150 -5.30 -3.02 -5.37
CA VAL A 150 -4.13 -3.90 -5.45
C VAL A 150 -2.85 -3.12 -5.74
N ASP A 151 -2.92 -2.05 -6.54
CA ASP A 151 -1.78 -1.17 -6.82
C ASP A 151 -1.21 -0.55 -5.52
N THR A 152 -2.07 -0.32 -4.52
CA THR A 152 -1.65 0.23 -3.22
C THR A 152 -0.82 -0.77 -2.38
N LEU A 153 -0.88 -2.07 -2.71
CA LEU A 153 -0.03 -3.12 -2.14
C LEU A 153 1.37 -3.17 -2.79
N GLY A 154 1.73 -2.18 -3.61
CA GLY A 154 3.01 -2.15 -4.33
C GLY A 154 3.07 -3.06 -5.56
N LEU A 155 1.93 -3.66 -5.95
CA LEU A 155 1.76 -4.48 -7.14
C LEU A 155 1.33 -3.62 -8.34
N VAL A 156 2.12 -2.59 -8.63
CA VAL A 156 1.83 -1.62 -9.69
C VAL A 156 2.27 -2.18 -11.05
N TYR A 157 1.41 -2.05 -12.05
CA TYR A 157 1.78 -2.28 -13.46
C TYR A 157 1.75 -0.97 -14.26
N LEU A 158 2.84 -0.72 -14.97
CA LEU A 158 3.03 0.39 -15.91
C LEU A 158 3.05 -0.21 -17.33
N ASP A 159 2.00 -0.04 -18.13
CA ASP A 159 1.99 -0.57 -19.50
C ASP A 159 3.00 0.20 -20.35
N PRO A 160 4.04 -0.43 -20.92
CA PRO A 160 5.03 0.29 -21.73
C PRO A 160 4.45 1.03 -22.95
N ALA A 161 3.23 0.68 -23.39
CA ALA A 161 2.52 1.37 -24.48
C ALA A 161 1.80 2.65 -24.02
N ASP A 162 1.63 2.86 -22.71
CA ASP A 162 0.98 4.06 -22.16
C ASP A 162 1.91 5.29 -22.18
N SER A 163 1.29 6.47 -22.05
CA SER A 163 2.01 7.74 -21.97
C SER A 163 2.65 7.91 -20.59
N HIS A 164 3.95 7.61 -20.48
CA HIS A 164 4.75 7.81 -19.28
C HIS A 164 5.81 8.92 -19.44
N SER A 165 6.13 9.62 -18.35
CA SER A 165 7.23 10.57 -18.26
C SER A 165 8.00 10.45 -16.94
N GLY A 166 9.26 10.89 -16.91
CA GLY A 166 10.20 10.71 -15.81
C GLY A 166 11.41 9.85 -16.21
N PRO A 167 12.17 9.29 -15.24
CA PRO A 167 12.07 9.52 -13.82
C PRO A 167 12.60 10.91 -13.45
N VAL A 168 11.87 11.62 -12.59
CA VAL A 168 12.36 12.86 -11.98
C VAL A 168 12.76 12.58 -10.55
N ALA A 169 13.99 12.91 -10.16
CA ALA A 169 14.41 12.76 -8.77
C ALA A 169 13.60 13.69 -7.85
N ARG A 170 13.08 13.15 -6.75
CA ARG A 170 12.31 13.86 -5.72
C ARG A 170 13.01 13.77 -4.36
N GLU A 171 12.28 14.12 -3.28
CA GLU A 171 12.71 13.99 -1.88
C GLU A 171 13.55 12.73 -1.63
N PRO A 172 14.54 12.79 -0.72
CA PRO A 172 15.75 11.98 -0.84
C PRO A 172 15.41 10.50 -1.03
N ASN A 173 15.91 9.96 -2.14
CA ASN A 173 15.76 8.56 -2.56
C ASN A 173 14.42 8.18 -3.24
N LEU A 174 13.70 9.13 -3.85
CA LEU A 174 12.51 8.82 -4.67
C LEU A 174 12.66 9.26 -6.13
N LEU A 175 12.10 8.46 -7.02
CA LEU A 175 11.95 8.72 -8.46
C LEU A 175 10.47 8.85 -8.80
N GLU A 176 10.10 9.97 -9.41
CA GLU A 176 8.73 10.23 -9.86
C GLU A 176 8.53 9.79 -11.30
N ILE A 177 7.54 8.92 -11.52
CA ILE A 177 6.98 8.58 -12.82
C ILE A 177 5.57 9.13 -12.91
N THR A 178 5.26 9.84 -13.99
CA THR A 178 3.92 10.33 -14.27
C THR A 178 3.33 9.57 -15.45
N SER A 179 2.12 9.04 -15.29
CA SER A 179 1.38 8.31 -16.34
C SER A 179 0.09 9.07 -16.67
N ARG A 180 -0.27 9.13 -17.97
CA ARG A 180 -1.60 9.57 -18.42
C ARG A 180 -2.40 8.37 -18.89
N ILE A 181 -3.57 8.18 -18.30
CA ILE A 181 -4.41 6.99 -18.48
C ILE A 181 -5.76 7.46 -19.03
N PRO A 182 -6.10 7.12 -20.29
CA PRO A 182 -7.37 7.51 -20.87
C PRO A 182 -8.55 6.98 -20.05
N SER A 183 -9.55 7.83 -19.83
CA SER A 183 -10.81 7.43 -19.20
C SER A 183 -12.01 8.13 -19.84
N PRO A 184 -13.23 7.58 -19.72
CA PRO A 184 -14.43 8.21 -20.29
C PRO A 184 -14.71 9.63 -19.79
N ARG A 185 -14.17 10.03 -18.62
CA ARG A 185 -14.34 11.37 -18.03
C ARG A 185 -13.15 12.32 -18.31
N GLY A 186 -12.25 11.92 -19.20
CA GLY A 186 -10.98 12.58 -19.44
C GLY A 186 -9.80 11.80 -18.87
N ASP A 187 -8.59 12.22 -19.22
CA ASP A 187 -7.38 11.51 -18.81
C ASP A 187 -7.19 11.57 -17.29
N LEU A 188 -6.94 10.41 -16.68
CA LEU A 188 -6.45 10.32 -15.32
C LEU A 188 -4.94 10.51 -15.32
N THR A 189 -4.43 11.22 -14.32
CA THR A 189 -2.98 11.34 -14.10
C THR A 189 -2.58 10.51 -12.90
N ARG A 190 -1.70 9.53 -13.09
CA ARG A 190 -1.06 8.79 -12.00
C ARG A 190 0.35 9.31 -11.78
N VAL A 191 0.66 9.74 -10.56
CA VAL A 191 2.01 10.04 -10.09
C VAL A 191 2.46 8.89 -9.20
N LEU A 192 3.51 8.18 -9.60
CA LEU A 192 4.11 7.07 -8.86
C LEU A 192 5.49 7.50 -8.35
N LEU A 193 5.72 7.40 -7.04
CA LEU A 193 7.04 7.55 -6.45
C LEU A 193 7.64 6.17 -6.16
N VAL A 194 8.81 5.92 -6.74
CA VAL A 194 9.55 4.66 -6.66
C VAL A 194 10.82 4.88 -5.84
N ASP A 195 11.20 3.91 -5.01
CA ASP A 195 12.48 3.97 -4.30
C ASP A 195 13.65 3.98 -5.29
N ALA A 196 14.52 4.99 -5.19
CA ALA A 196 15.59 5.24 -6.15
C ALA A 196 16.75 4.24 -6.06
N LYS A 197 16.77 3.38 -5.03
CA LYS A 197 17.80 2.37 -4.81
C LYS A 197 17.28 0.96 -5.13
N TYR A 198 16.08 0.65 -4.69
CA TYR A 198 15.54 -0.71 -4.71
C TYR A 198 14.34 -0.89 -5.65
N GLY A 199 13.79 0.20 -6.20
CA GLY A 199 12.83 0.13 -7.30
C GLY A 199 11.42 -0.31 -6.94
N TRP A 200 11.06 -0.40 -5.66
CA TRP A 200 9.67 -0.69 -5.25
C TRP A 200 8.80 0.58 -5.31
N ALA A 201 7.51 0.39 -5.57
CA ALA A 201 6.52 1.46 -5.45
C ALA A 201 6.40 1.90 -3.98
N ALA A 202 6.65 3.18 -3.70
CA ALA A 202 6.61 3.75 -2.37
C ALA A 202 5.34 4.58 -2.16
N GLN A 203 4.97 5.41 -3.13
CA GLN A 203 3.77 6.26 -3.06
C GLN A 203 3.07 6.32 -4.41
N GLN A 204 1.76 6.53 -4.39
CA GLN A 204 0.98 6.71 -5.59
C GLN A 204 -0.14 7.72 -5.36
N HIS A 205 -0.31 8.62 -6.32
CA HIS A 205 -1.39 9.61 -6.33
C HIS A 205 -2.11 9.57 -7.68
N TRP A 206 -3.43 9.61 -7.64
CA TRP A 206 -4.28 9.65 -8.83
C TRP A 206 -5.08 10.93 -8.85
N TYR A 207 -5.03 11.62 -9.98
CA TYR A 207 -5.75 12.85 -10.22
C TYR A 207 -6.72 12.69 -11.38
N ASP A 208 -7.86 13.36 -11.29
CA ASP A 208 -8.78 13.50 -12.43
C ASP A 208 -8.26 14.52 -13.46
N ALA A 209 -9.04 14.74 -14.52
CA ALA A 209 -8.71 15.71 -15.57
C ALA A 209 -8.67 17.18 -15.08
N ASN A 210 -9.30 17.48 -13.94
CA ASN A 210 -9.30 18.81 -13.32
C ASN A 210 -8.17 19.00 -12.30
N GLY A 211 -7.32 17.97 -12.10
CA GLY A 211 -6.27 17.98 -11.08
C GLY A 211 -6.76 17.71 -9.65
N GLN A 212 -7.99 17.22 -9.48
CA GLN A 212 -8.52 16.81 -8.19
C GLN A 212 -7.94 15.45 -7.78
N LEU A 213 -7.42 15.36 -6.55
CA LEU A 213 -6.87 14.12 -6.02
C LEU A 213 -8.00 13.12 -5.71
N LEU A 214 -7.96 11.97 -6.38
CA LEU A 214 -8.92 10.87 -6.27
C LEU A 214 -8.44 9.78 -5.30
N LEU A 215 -7.13 9.49 -5.31
CA LEU A 215 -6.51 8.50 -4.43
C LEU A 215 -5.10 8.93 -4.09
N SER A 216 -4.74 8.76 -2.83
CA SER A 216 -3.38 8.84 -2.33
C SER A 216 -3.08 7.54 -1.58
N ALA A 217 -1.98 6.89 -1.92
CA ALA A 217 -1.52 5.72 -1.21
C ALA A 217 -0.03 5.87 -0.86
N ARG A 218 0.31 5.54 0.37
CA ARG A 218 1.70 5.48 0.84
C ARG A 218 1.97 4.12 1.42
N SER A 219 3.05 3.52 0.98
CA SER A 219 3.48 2.20 1.40
C SER A 219 4.80 2.29 2.15
N GLY A 220 4.98 1.45 3.15
CA GLY A 220 6.15 1.44 4.00
C GLY A 220 6.40 0.09 4.65
N ARG A 221 7.47 0.03 5.45
CA ARG A 221 7.97 -1.20 6.09
C ARG A 221 8.13 -2.35 5.08
N HIS A 222 8.63 -2.03 3.89
CA HIS A 222 8.84 -3.01 2.83
C HIS A 222 9.74 -4.15 3.31
N ARG A 223 9.37 -5.38 2.93
CA ARG A 223 10.15 -6.58 3.18
C ARG A 223 10.37 -7.34 1.90
N PHE A 224 11.58 -7.85 1.74
CA PHE A 224 11.93 -8.72 0.62
C PHE A 224 11.62 -10.18 0.96
N TYR A 225 10.88 -10.80 0.07
CA TYR A 225 10.55 -12.22 0.06
C TYR A 225 11.54 -12.92 -0.88
N ARG A 226 12.58 -13.54 -0.30
CA ARG A 226 13.72 -14.10 -1.06
C ARG A 226 13.32 -15.24 -2.00
N GLU A 227 12.39 -16.10 -1.57
CA GLU A 227 11.97 -17.28 -2.35
C GLU A 227 11.33 -16.86 -3.68
N GLU A 228 10.49 -15.82 -3.64
CA GLU A 228 9.79 -15.29 -4.81
C GLU A 228 10.53 -14.10 -5.47
N ALA A 229 11.59 -13.59 -4.84
CA ALA A 229 12.33 -12.38 -5.24
C ALA A 229 11.42 -11.16 -5.45
N VAL A 230 10.52 -10.93 -4.48
CA VAL A 230 9.51 -9.85 -4.49
C VAL A 230 9.66 -8.99 -3.24
N THR A 231 9.43 -7.68 -3.38
CA THR A 231 9.30 -6.77 -2.24
C THR A 231 7.84 -6.39 -2.05
N MET A 232 7.35 -6.55 -0.82
CA MET A 232 5.97 -6.20 -0.43
C MET A 232 5.97 -5.18 0.72
N PRO A 233 5.04 -4.22 0.73
CA PRO A 233 4.84 -3.30 1.86
C PRO A 233 4.06 -3.97 3.00
N HIS A 234 4.44 -3.67 4.24
CA HIS A 234 3.75 -4.19 5.43
C HIS A 234 2.95 -3.14 6.18
N HIS A 235 3.01 -1.89 5.72
CA HIS A 235 2.19 -0.80 6.19
C HIS A 235 1.72 -0.01 4.96
N ILE A 236 0.41 0.10 4.78
CA ILE A 236 -0.20 0.79 3.64
C ILE A 236 -1.20 1.79 4.20
N GLU A 237 -1.03 3.05 3.87
CA GLU A 237 -1.95 4.14 4.16
C GLU A 237 -2.68 4.49 2.86
N VAL A 238 -4.01 4.55 2.88
CA VAL A 238 -4.82 4.89 1.71
C VAL A 238 -5.79 5.99 2.08
N ALA A 239 -5.87 7.02 1.24
CA ALA A 239 -6.90 8.04 1.26
C ALA A 239 -7.59 8.13 -0.10
N LEU A 240 -8.91 7.97 -0.11
CA LEU A 240 -9.79 8.10 -1.26
C LEU A 240 -10.55 9.41 -1.17
N LEU A 241 -10.65 10.12 -2.30
CA LEU A 241 -11.32 11.42 -2.43
C LEU A 241 -10.96 12.43 -1.31
N PRO A 242 -9.67 12.59 -0.94
CA PRO A 242 -9.29 13.43 0.20
C PRO A 242 -9.79 14.87 0.03
N GLY A 243 -10.39 15.42 1.09
CA GLY A 243 -10.97 16.77 1.09
C GLY A 243 -12.34 16.87 0.41
N GLN A 244 -12.97 15.75 0.08
CA GLN A 244 -14.31 15.70 -0.51
C GLN A 244 -15.34 15.09 0.47
N PRO A 245 -16.65 15.32 0.27
CA PRO A 245 -17.69 14.78 1.17
C PRO A 245 -17.69 13.25 1.32
N ALA A 246 -17.31 12.54 0.25
CA ALA A 246 -17.23 11.07 0.22
C ALA A 246 -15.83 10.53 0.56
N GLN A 247 -14.98 11.32 1.26
CA GLN A 247 -13.62 10.90 1.60
C GLN A 247 -13.61 9.64 2.47
N MET A 248 -12.60 8.80 2.27
CA MET A 248 -12.33 7.62 3.09
C MET A 248 -10.83 7.51 3.31
N ALA A 249 -10.41 7.22 4.53
CA ALA A 249 -9.01 6.96 4.85
C ALA A 249 -8.89 5.69 5.71
N PHE A 250 -7.89 4.87 5.42
CA PHE A 250 -7.60 3.67 6.19
C PHE A 250 -6.13 3.28 6.14
N ASP A 251 -5.70 2.59 7.20
CA ASP A 251 -4.38 1.98 7.28
C ASP A 251 -4.51 0.46 7.31
N LEU A 252 -3.64 -0.23 6.56
CA LEU A 252 -3.52 -1.67 6.55
C LEU A 252 -2.12 -2.07 7.00
N ASP A 253 -2.02 -2.67 8.19
CA ASP A 253 -0.79 -3.33 8.64
C ASP A 253 -0.87 -4.82 8.32
N VAL A 254 0.09 -5.33 7.56
CA VAL A 254 0.16 -6.74 7.17
C VAL A 254 1.30 -7.43 7.91
N THR A 255 0.99 -8.53 8.60
CA THR A 255 2.03 -9.30 9.33
C THR A 255 2.94 -10.04 8.36
N SER A 256 2.33 -10.78 7.43
CA SER A 256 2.98 -11.59 6.41
C SER A 256 2.06 -11.81 5.22
N PHE A 257 2.66 -11.96 4.04
CA PHE A 257 2.02 -12.45 2.83
C PHE A 257 2.40 -13.90 2.55
N ALA A 258 1.43 -14.67 2.07
CA ALA A 258 1.65 -15.88 1.29
C ALA A 258 1.66 -15.46 -0.20
N ILE A 259 2.83 -15.55 -0.83
CA ILE A 259 3.00 -15.19 -2.25
C ILE A 259 2.88 -16.46 -3.09
N ASN A 260 2.21 -16.35 -4.24
CA ASN A 260 1.91 -17.42 -5.20
C ASN A 260 1.22 -18.64 -4.59
N ARG A 261 0.51 -18.43 -3.48
CA ARG A 261 -0.24 -19.44 -2.75
C ARG A 261 -1.55 -18.86 -2.26
N LEU A 262 -2.62 -19.65 -2.41
CA LEU A 262 -3.91 -19.40 -1.78
C LEU A 262 -4.25 -20.59 -0.87
N THR A 263 -4.85 -20.31 0.28
CA THR A 263 -5.31 -21.26 1.29
C THR A 263 -6.82 -21.14 1.45
N GLY A 264 -7.47 -22.27 1.78
CA GLY A 264 -8.92 -22.34 1.95
C GLY A 264 -9.68 -22.65 0.65
N ASP A 265 -10.99 -22.39 0.66
CA ASP A 265 -11.86 -22.59 -0.50
C ASP A 265 -11.76 -21.38 -1.44
N THR A 266 -10.93 -21.51 -2.48
CA THR A 266 -10.68 -20.45 -3.45
C THR A 266 -11.91 -20.08 -4.28
N ALA A 267 -12.87 -21.00 -4.46
CA ALA A 267 -14.09 -20.72 -5.23
C ALA A 267 -14.97 -19.71 -4.48
N GLN A 268 -15.00 -19.77 -3.16
CA GLN A 268 -15.77 -18.82 -2.34
C GLN A 268 -15.11 -17.45 -2.23
N LEU A 269 -13.78 -17.36 -2.35
CA LEU A 269 -13.04 -16.09 -2.27
C LEU A 269 -13.56 -15.07 -3.29
N TRP A 270 -13.89 -15.52 -4.50
CA TRP A 270 -14.24 -14.63 -5.61
C TRP A 270 -15.75 -14.49 -5.83
N THR A 271 -16.55 -14.95 -4.86
CA THR A 271 -18.01 -14.87 -4.93
C THR A 271 -18.53 -13.69 -4.11
N MET A 272 -19.33 -12.84 -4.76
CA MET A 272 -20.05 -11.75 -4.11
C MET A 272 -20.94 -12.32 -2.98
N PRO A 273 -20.86 -11.77 -1.76
CA PRO A 273 -21.59 -12.32 -0.64
C PRO A 273 -23.10 -12.06 -0.76
N GLN A 274 -23.90 -13.03 -0.33
CA GLN A 274 -25.29 -12.77 0.04
C GLN A 274 -25.36 -12.54 1.54
N ILE A 275 -25.89 -11.38 1.95
CA ILE A 275 -25.93 -10.97 3.35
C ILE A 275 -27.38 -10.70 3.71
N GLU A 276 -27.89 -11.44 4.70
CA GLU A 276 -29.26 -11.31 5.17
C GLU A 276 -29.55 -9.87 5.63
N GLY A 277 -30.62 -9.28 5.11
CA GLY A 277 -31.00 -7.89 5.38
C GLY A 277 -30.30 -6.84 4.50
N TYR A 278 -29.40 -7.24 3.59
CA TYR A 278 -28.70 -6.33 2.68
C TYR A 278 -28.99 -6.73 1.22
N PRO A 279 -29.97 -6.10 0.57
CA PRO A 279 -30.24 -6.34 -0.86
C PRO A 279 -29.01 -6.02 -1.72
N ALA A 280 -28.86 -6.75 -2.82
CA ALA A 280 -27.86 -6.44 -3.83
C ALA A 280 -28.34 -5.27 -4.71
N VAL A 281 -27.50 -4.25 -4.87
CA VAL A 281 -27.81 -3.04 -5.64
C VAL A 281 -26.78 -2.88 -6.76
N ASP A 282 -27.26 -2.91 -8.00
CA ASP A 282 -26.44 -2.62 -9.17
C ASP A 282 -26.25 -1.09 -9.30
N ILE A 283 -25.03 -0.62 -9.07
CA ILE A 283 -24.69 0.81 -9.13
C ILE A 283 -24.46 1.31 -10.56
N ALA A 284 -24.31 0.39 -11.53
CA ALA A 284 -24.22 0.73 -12.95
C ALA A 284 -25.60 0.85 -13.61
N ALA A 285 -26.67 0.42 -12.93
CA ALA A 285 -28.01 0.45 -13.47
C ALA A 285 -28.49 1.90 -13.75
N PRO A 286 -29.20 2.17 -14.87
CA PRO A 286 -29.65 3.52 -15.23
C PRO A 286 -30.54 4.20 -14.18
N GLN A 287 -31.29 3.40 -13.42
CA GLN A 287 -32.16 3.84 -12.34
C GLN A 287 -31.41 4.11 -11.03
N PHE A 288 -30.14 3.69 -10.90
CA PHE A 288 -29.36 3.97 -9.70
C PHE A 288 -29.26 5.47 -9.50
N ARG A 289 -29.53 5.89 -8.27
CA ARG A 289 -29.33 7.26 -7.81
C ARG A 289 -28.36 7.16 -6.65
N PRO A 290 -27.13 7.71 -6.78
CA PRO A 290 -26.20 7.83 -5.68
C PRO A 290 -26.92 8.30 -4.43
N PRO A 291 -26.77 7.63 -3.27
CA PRO A 291 -27.13 8.23 -2.00
C PRO A 291 -26.46 9.60 -1.93
N VAL A 292 -27.20 10.64 -1.57
CA VAL A 292 -26.58 11.93 -1.21
C VAL A 292 -25.61 11.61 -0.08
N ALA A 293 -24.31 11.85 -0.29
CA ALA A 293 -23.27 11.53 0.68
C ALA A 293 -23.57 12.23 2.02
N GLY A 294 -24.22 11.49 2.91
CA GLY A 294 -24.23 11.81 4.33
C GLY A 294 -22.88 11.40 4.92
N PRO A 295 -22.40 12.08 5.98
CA PRO A 295 -21.23 11.62 6.71
C PRO A 295 -21.43 10.14 7.10
N LEU A 296 -20.41 9.31 6.91
CA LEU A 296 -20.39 7.95 7.45
C LEU A 296 -20.78 8.01 8.95
N PRO A 297 -21.74 7.20 9.43
CA PRO A 297 -22.15 7.21 10.83
C PRO A 297 -20.97 6.81 11.72
N GLY A 298 -20.32 7.79 12.33
CA GLY A 298 -19.08 7.62 13.10
C GLY A 298 -18.21 8.89 13.16
N ALA A 299 -18.34 9.80 12.19
CA ALA A 299 -17.72 11.13 12.22
C ALA A 299 -18.50 12.14 13.09
N GLY A 300 -19.08 11.68 14.20
CA GLY A 300 -19.81 12.50 15.16
C GLY A 300 -18.87 13.24 16.12
N GLY A 301 -17.85 13.90 15.59
CA GLY A 301 -17.10 14.90 16.33
C GLY A 301 -17.74 16.25 16.05
N THR A 302 -18.38 16.86 17.04
CA THR A 302 -18.81 18.27 16.96
C THR A 302 -17.60 19.12 16.57
N SER A 303 -17.56 19.62 15.33
CA SER A 303 -16.63 20.68 14.96
C SER A 303 -17.03 21.93 15.76
N PRO A 304 -16.17 22.49 16.62
CA PRO A 304 -16.48 23.78 17.21
C PRO A 304 -16.48 24.83 16.09
N VAL A 305 -17.54 25.63 16.05
CA VAL A 305 -17.57 26.87 15.26
C VAL A 305 -16.44 27.76 15.79
N LEU A 306 -15.38 27.93 15.00
CA LEU A 306 -14.31 28.87 15.32
C LEU A 306 -14.83 30.29 15.13
N VAL A 307 -15.19 30.92 16.24
CA VAL A 307 -15.32 32.37 16.35
C VAL A 307 -13.91 32.97 16.24
N PRO A 308 -13.65 33.95 15.35
CA PRO A 308 -12.33 34.54 15.24
C PRO A 308 -12.03 35.40 16.47
N GLY A 309 -10.95 35.04 17.19
CA GLY A 309 -10.32 35.93 18.16
C GLY A 309 -10.40 35.45 19.61
N THR A 310 -9.42 34.64 20.01
CA THR A 310 -8.63 34.72 21.25
C THR A 310 -7.98 33.35 21.50
N ALA A 311 -6.65 33.28 21.38
CA ALA A 311 -5.89 32.09 21.71
C ALA A 311 -5.51 32.11 23.20
N PRO A 312 -5.54 30.96 23.88
CA PRO A 312 -4.50 30.64 24.85
C PRO A 312 -3.88 29.26 24.62
N TYR A 313 -2.56 29.30 24.37
CA TYR A 313 -1.49 28.41 24.82
C TYR A 313 -1.82 26.98 25.34
N GLY A 314 -1.32 25.94 24.65
CA GLY A 314 -1.11 24.58 25.21
C GLY A 314 -1.14 23.46 24.16
N PRO A 315 -0.25 22.43 24.21
CA PRO A 315 0.35 21.85 23.01
C PRO A 315 -0.37 20.62 22.47
N SER A 316 -0.53 20.52 21.16
CA SER A 316 -0.79 19.27 20.44
C SER A 316 -0.24 19.41 19.03
N GLY A 317 0.80 18.62 18.75
CA GLY A 317 1.52 18.64 17.48
C GLY A 317 0.70 18.01 16.36
N TYR A 318 0.28 18.85 15.42
CA TYR A 318 0.08 18.48 14.03
C TYR A 318 0.81 19.53 13.19
N GLY A 319 1.94 19.12 12.61
CA GLY A 319 2.71 19.96 11.70
C GLY A 319 1.92 20.17 10.42
N ILE A 320 1.52 21.41 10.17
CA ILE A 320 1.03 21.87 8.87
C ILE A 320 2.27 22.03 7.98
N LEU A 321 2.32 21.30 6.85
CA LEU A 321 3.32 21.58 5.82
C LEU A 321 2.98 22.91 5.14
N GLU A 322 3.75 23.94 5.47
CA GLU A 322 3.86 25.14 4.65
C GLU A 322 4.45 24.79 3.27
N SER A 323 3.85 25.34 2.22
CA SER A 323 4.37 25.29 0.85
C SER A 323 5.78 25.90 0.79
N PRO A 324 6.77 25.27 0.14
CA PRO A 324 8.12 25.83 0.09
C PRO A 324 8.14 27.06 -0.84
N ARG A 325 8.09 28.25 -0.24
CA ARG A 325 8.56 29.48 -0.88
C ARG A 325 10.08 29.43 -0.93
N THR A 326 10.60 29.55 -2.15
CA THR A 326 12.01 29.78 -2.48
C THR A 326 12.68 30.82 -1.57
N ALA A 327 13.71 30.41 -0.83
CA ALA A 327 14.66 31.32 -0.21
C ALA A 327 15.98 31.28 -1.01
N ARG A 328 16.33 32.43 -1.60
CA ARG A 328 17.67 32.70 -2.15
C ARG A 328 18.70 32.56 -1.02
N LEU A 329 19.72 31.74 -1.23
CA LEU A 329 20.94 31.78 -0.42
C LEU A 329 21.97 32.69 -1.10
N THR A 330 22.19 33.85 -0.49
CA THR A 330 23.35 34.70 -0.75
C THR A 330 24.38 34.43 0.34
N ASN A 331 25.65 34.31 -0.07
CA ASN A 331 26.89 34.25 0.72
C ASN A 331 27.32 32.89 1.27
N TYR A 332 28.14 32.19 0.47
CA TYR A 332 29.22 31.34 0.98
C TYR A 332 30.56 31.92 0.52
N ARG A 333 31.43 32.28 1.46
CA ARG A 333 32.75 32.83 1.21
C ARG A 333 33.76 32.03 2.03
N GLY A 334 34.73 31.43 1.34
CA GLY A 334 36.04 31.10 1.92
C GLY A 334 36.45 29.64 1.85
N TYR A 335 37.21 29.30 0.80
CA TYR A 335 38.51 28.61 0.81
C TYR A 335 39.12 28.94 -0.57
N GLY A 336 40.09 29.85 -0.68
CA GLY A 336 41.52 29.60 -0.52
C GLY A 336 42.19 29.74 -1.89
N THR A 337 42.92 30.84 -2.13
CA THR A 337 43.70 31.06 -3.37
C THR A 337 45.15 30.60 -3.15
N PRO A 338 45.82 29.94 -4.12
CA PRO A 338 47.22 29.56 -3.95
C PRO A 338 48.16 30.76 -4.12
N ALA A 339 49.30 30.68 -3.44
CA ALA A 339 50.37 31.66 -3.39
C ALA A 339 50.99 31.95 -4.77
N ARG A 340 51.27 33.22 -5.07
CA ARG A 340 52.24 33.65 -6.09
C ARG A 340 53.56 34.01 -5.40
N GLY A 341 54.65 33.47 -5.91
CA GLY A 341 56.02 33.79 -5.52
C GLY A 341 56.49 35.18 -5.93
N PRO A 342 57.75 35.53 -5.63
CA PRO A 342 58.19 36.91 -5.42
C PRO A 342 58.73 37.58 -6.68
N THR A 343 58.65 38.90 -6.72
CA THR A 343 59.50 39.74 -7.59
C THR A 343 59.81 41.06 -6.90
N TYR A 344 61.13 41.24 -6.70
CA TYR A 344 61.93 42.42 -6.32
C TYR A 344 61.84 42.95 -4.88
#